data_AF-A0A0K1ZJP5-F1
#
_entry.id   AF-A0A0K1ZJP5-F1
#
_cell.length_a   1.000
_cell.length_b   1.000
_cell.length_c   1.000
_cell.angle_alpha   90.00
_cell.angle_beta   90.00
_cell.angle_gamma   90.00
#
_symmetry.space_group_name_H-M   'P 1'
#
loop_
_entity.id
_entity.type
_entity.pdbx_description
1 polymer ?
#
loop_
_entity_poly.entity_id
_entity_poly.type
_entity_poly.pdbx_seq_one_letter_code
_entity_poly.pdbx_strand_id
1 'polypeptide(L)'
;MSADNAVGLFPVSYVVGTGLPGAPTLRLNLLVDTPRRKVVGNATVTQAVSPPLDLHVDVWGEFTYMALMPPHGTRILVTVQGNSGGPTSNAMTTFRLHMVVGADWQAGIASYSYWSNGQWHEVESVPARVDHEFVPLEPGPVIPETLNALTIGRTLYGPAIQRARASGDLAHMKTLAAYVQQQLDSHQEIVSAHAALHAEIRKLEGRQ
;
A
#
# COMPACT_ATOMS: atom_id res chain seq x y z
N MET A 1 -2.62 -27.57 -19.29
CA MET A 1 -2.67 -27.36 -17.83
C MET A 1 -2.00 -26.03 -17.55
N SER A 2 -2.79 -24.96 -17.51
CA SER A 2 -2.33 -23.62 -17.14
C SER A 2 -3.31 -23.16 -16.07
N ALA A 3 -2.92 -23.24 -14.81
CA ALA A 3 -3.69 -22.60 -13.75
C ALA A 3 -3.61 -21.10 -14.03
N ASP A 4 -4.73 -20.51 -14.44
CA ASP A 4 -4.88 -19.07 -14.61
C ASP A 4 -4.33 -18.38 -13.37
N ASN A 5 -3.24 -17.63 -13.54
CA ASN A 5 -2.64 -16.81 -12.52
C ASN A 5 -3.49 -15.54 -12.32
N ALA A 6 -4.81 -15.71 -12.13
CA ALA A 6 -5.77 -14.65 -11.83
C ALA A 6 -5.62 -14.21 -10.38
N VAL A 7 -4.39 -13.89 -9.97
CA VAL A 7 -4.14 -13.12 -8.76
C VAL A 7 -4.66 -11.72 -9.09
N GLY A 8 -5.73 -11.27 -8.43
CA GLY A 8 -6.37 -9.99 -8.74
C GLY A 8 -5.51 -8.77 -8.38
N LEU A 9 -6.11 -7.82 -7.68
CA LEU A 9 -5.44 -6.63 -7.18
C LEU A 9 -4.77 -6.96 -5.84
N PHE A 10 -3.46 -6.70 -5.68
CA PHE A 10 -2.78 -6.91 -4.40
C PHE A 10 -1.80 -5.78 -4.05
N PRO A 11 -1.71 -5.40 -2.76
CA PRO A 11 -0.72 -4.43 -2.31
C PRO A 11 0.63 -5.10 -2.00
N VAL A 12 1.72 -4.38 -2.24
CA VAL A 12 3.08 -4.77 -1.83
C VAL A 12 3.87 -3.52 -1.47
N SER A 13 4.62 -3.58 -0.36
CA SER A 13 5.50 -2.51 0.08
C SER A 13 6.94 -2.98 0.02
N TYR A 14 7.86 -2.12 -0.42
CA TYR A 14 9.28 -2.40 -0.48
C TYR A 14 10.07 -1.34 0.30
N VAL A 15 11.11 -1.80 0.99
CA VAL A 15 12.23 -0.96 1.39
C VAL A 15 13.38 -1.21 0.42
N VAL A 16 13.85 -0.13 -0.20
CA VAL A 16 14.89 -0.13 -1.21
C VAL A 16 16.02 0.76 -0.73
N GLY A 17 17.22 0.19 -0.63
CA GLY A 17 18.39 0.93 -0.15
C GLY A 17 19.49 0.01 0.37
N THR A 18 20.62 0.62 0.72
CA THR A 18 21.79 -0.11 1.23
C THR A 18 21.68 -0.46 2.71
N GLY A 19 20.79 0.22 3.46
CA GLY A 19 20.68 0.08 4.92
C GLY A 19 21.83 0.75 5.70
N LEU A 20 22.71 1.49 5.00
CA LEU A 20 23.80 2.22 5.64
C LEU A 20 23.28 3.50 6.31
N PRO A 21 23.75 3.84 7.53
CA PRO A 21 23.40 5.10 8.18
C PRO A 21 23.67 6.30 7.27
N GLY A 22 22.65 7.13 7.05
CA GLY A 22 22.74 8.31 6.21
C GLY A 22 22.62 8.08 4.70
N ALA A 23 22.57 6.83 4.22
CA ALA A 23 22.25 6.59 2.82
C ALA A 23 20.75 6.89 2.54
N PRO A 24 20.40 7.37 1.33
CA PRO A 24 19.02 7.44 0.91
C PRO A 24 18.31 6.10 1.05
N THR A 25 17.10 6.12 1.61
CA THR A 25 16.21 4.96 1.67
C THR A 25 14.93 5.30 0.93
N LEU A 26 14.54 4.42 0.00
CA LEU A 26 13.28 4.50 -0.72
C LEU A 26 12.28 3.52 -0.07
N ARG A 27 11.14 4.02 0.37
CA ARG A 27 9.95 3.22 0.69
C ARG A 27 8.98 3.30 -0.47
N LEU A 28 8.57 2.17 -0.99
CA LEU A 28 7.74 2.06 -2.19
C LEU A 28 6.51 1.23 -1.87
N ASN A 29 5.33 1.85 -1.79
CA ASN A 29 4.07 1.10 -1.62
C ASN A 29 3.35 1.06 -2.95
N LEU A 30 3.09 -0.15 -3.42
CA LEU A 30 2.51 -0.42 -4.73
C LEU A 30 1.22 -1.21 -4.58
N LEU A 31 0.31 -0.94 -5.50
CA LEU A 31 -0.89 -1.70 -5.76
C LEU A 31 -0.74 -2.30 -7.16
N VAL A 32 -0.64 -3.63 -7.21
CA VAL A 32 -0.38 -4.38 -8.44
C VAL A 32 -1.70 -4.91 -8.99
N ASP A 33 -2.03 -4.49 -10.21
CA ASP A 33 -3.17 -5.00 -10.98
C ASP A 33 -2.62 -5.98 -12.01
N THR A 34 -2.68 -7.28 -11.69
CA THR A 34 -2.11 -8.29 -12.60
C THR A 34 -2.88 -8.47 -13.90
N PRO A 35 -4.23 -8.44 -13.93
CA PRO A 35 -4.98 -8.53 -15.18
C PRO A 35 -4.59 -7.42 -16.16
N ARG A 36 -4.34 -6.20 -15.68
CA ARG A 36 -3.97 -5.04 -16.52
C ARG A 36 -2.47 -4.84 -16.66
N ARG A 37 -1.64 -5.60 -15.94
CA ARG A 37 -0.18 -5.43 -15.84
C ARG A 37 0.24 -4.00 -15.42
N LYS A 38 -0.59 -3.37 -14.59
CA LYS A 38 -0.40 -2.00 -14.13
C LYS A 38 0.04 -2.00 -12.67
N VAL A 39 0.78 -0.96 -12.32
CA VAL A 39 1.18 -0.69 -10.96
C VAL A 39 0.91 0.79 -10.67
N VAL A 40 0.32 1.06 -9.52
CA VAL A 40 0.12 2.42 -8.99
C VAL A 40 0.48 2.44 -7.52
N GLY A 41 0.83 3.60 -6.97
CA GLY A 41 1.16 3.70 -5.56
C GLY A 41 1.88 4.99 -5.20
N ASN A 42 2.70 4.93 -4.15
CA ASN A 42 3.52 6.05 -3.72
C ASN A 42 4.97 5.63 -3.44
N ALA A 43 5.88 6.57 -3.62
CA ALA A 43 7.28 6.43 -3.25
C ALA A 43 7.66 7.57 -2.30
N THR A 44 8.35 7.21 -1.23
CA THR A 44 8.94 8.15 -0.28
C THR A 44 10.44 7.91 -0.22
N VAL A 45 11.24 8.90 -0.59
CA VAL A 45 12.71 8.85 -0.47
C VAL A 45 13.13 9.71 0.72
N THR A 46 13.79 9.09 1.70
CA THR A 46 14.28 9.77 2.90
C THR A 46 15.79 9.68 3.02
N GLN A 47 16.41 10.73 3.56
CA GLN A 47 17.83 10.76 3.93
C GLN A 47 17.98 11.59 5.21
N ALA A 48 18.57 11.00 6.25
CA ALA A 48 18.71 11.66 7.55
C ALA A 48 19.93 12.59 7.64
N VAL A 49 20.97 12.36 6.84
CA VAL A 49 22.22 13.15 6.87
C VAL A 49 22.21 14.26 5.82
N SER A 50 23.00 15.31 6.07
CA SER A 50 23.01 16.52 5.24
C SER A 50 23.42 16.27 3.77
N PRO A 51 22.64 16.76 2.77
CA PRO A 51 21.38 17.46 2.94
C PRO A 51 20.24 16.49 3.29
N PRO A 52 19.42 16.79 4.32
CA PRO A 52 18.27 15.95 4.62
C PRO A 52 17.30 15.95 3.44
N LEU A 53 16.70 14.80 3.18
CA LEU A 53 15.75 14.60 2.08
C LEU A 53 14.49 13.95 2.64
N ASP A 54 13.34 14.49 2.25
CA ASP A 54 12.03 13.85 2.40
C ASP A 54 11.22 14.18 1.14
N LEU A 55 11.22 13.24 0.19
CA LEU A 55 10.56 13.39 -1.10
C LEU A 55 9.39 12.40 -1.16
N HIS A 56 8.19 12.93 -1.35
CA HIS A 56 6.99 12.13 -1.59
C HIS A 56 6.50 12.29 -3.02
N VAL A 57 6.22 11.17 -3.70
CA VAL A 57 5.72 11.16 -5.07
C VAL A 57 4.67 10.07 -5.27
N ASP A 58 3.65 10.38 -6.06
CA ASP A 58 2.72 9.38 -6.58
C ASP A 58 3.37 8.69 -7.77
N VAL A 59 3.36 7.36 -7.76
CA VAL A 59 4.00 6.55 -8.81
C VAL A 59 2.99 5.72 -9.58
N TRP A 60 3.28 5.53 -10.86
CA TRP A 60 2.51 4.66 -11.74
C TRP A 60 3.42 4.04 -12.80
N GLY A 61 2.99 2.91 -13.33
CA GLY A 61 3.71 2.22 -14.39
C GLY A 61 3.18 0.83 -14.66
N GLU A 62 4.09 -0.04 -15.03
CA GLU A 62 3.80 -1.37 -15.54
C GLU A 62 4.81 -2.39 -14.99
N PHE A 63 4.46 -3.66 -15.14
CA PHE A 63 5.40 -4.73 -14.88
C PHE A 63 5.36 -5.80 -15.97
N THR A 64 6.51 -6.43 -16.20
CA THR A 64 6.68 -7.47 -17.22
C THR A 64 7.36 -8.69 -16.62
N TYR A 65 6.84 -9.88 -16.94
CA TYR A 65 7.48 -11.15 -16.61
C TYR A 65 8.58 -11.47 -17.63
N MET A 66 9.76 -11.80 -17.13
CA MET A 66 10.91 -12.23 -17.92
C MET A 66 11.22 -13.68 -17.55
N ALA A 67 11.10 -14.59 -18.51
CA ALA A 67 11.57 -15.95 -18.34
C ALA A 67 13.08 -15.99 -18.65
N LEU A 68 13.91 -16.27 -17.64
CA LEU A 68 15.33 -16.48 -17.83
C LEU A 68 15.63 -17.97 -17.93
N MET A 69 16.70 -18.31 -18.65
CA MET A 69 17.19 -19.68 -18.71
C MET A 69 17.55 -20.18 -17.31
N PRO A 70 17.33 -21.49 -17.01
CA PRO A 70 17.82 -22.10 -15.78
C PRO A 70 19.32 -21.78 -15.57
N PRO A 71 19.75 -21.47 -14.34
CA PRO A 71 19.05 -21.63 -13.06
C PRO A 71 18.21 -20.42 -12.61
N HIS A 72 18.12 -19.34 -13.40
CA HIS A 72 17.71 -18.02 -12.88
C HIS A 72 16.19 -17.81 -12.74
N GLY A 73 15.39 -18.70 -13.33
CA GLY A 73 13.93 -18.73 -13.22
C GLY A 73 13.23 -17.48 -13.79
N THR A 74 11.94 -17.34 -13.50
CA THR A 74 11.16 -16.17 -13.89
C THR A 74 11.48 -14.97 -12.99
N ARG A 75 11.68 -13.80 -13.60
CA ARG A 75 11.85 -12.50 -12.93
C ARG A 75 10.76 -11.54 -13.35
N ILE A 76 10.56 -10.51 -12.56
CA ILE A 76 9.56 -9.48 -12.82
C ILE A 76 10.28 -8.14 -12.88
N LEU A 77 10.22 -7.48 -14.03
CA LEU A 77 10.67 -6.10 -14.17
C LEU A 77 9.49 -5.18 -13.90
N VAL A 78 9.60 -4.37 -12.86
CA VAL A 78 8.68 -3.30 -12.51
C VAL A 78 9.29 -1.98 -12.96
N THR A 79 8.58 -1.25 -13.80
CA THR A 79 9.00 0.07 -14.28
C THR A 79 7.96 1.08 -13.87
N VAL A 80 8.35 2.04 -13.03
CA VAL A 80 7.45 3.10 -12.58
C VAL A 80 8.10 4.46 -12.70
N GLN A 81 7.26 5.47 -12.85
CA GLN A 81 7.61 6.87 -12.83
C GLN A 81 6.63 7.62 -11.93
N GLY A 82 7.02 8.80 -11.45
CA GLY A 82 6.19 9.55 -10.53
C GLY A 82 6.37 11.06 -10.59
N ASN A 83 5.36 11.75 -10.06
CA ASN A 83 5.34 13.20 -9.83
C ASN A 83 4.47 13.50 -8.60
N SER A 84 4.25 14.77 -8.30
CA SER A 84 3.46 15.24 -7.14
C SER A 84 1.95 15.29 -7.37
N GLY A 85 1.41 14.66 -8.43
CA GLY A 85 -0.03 14.69 -8.72
C GLY A 85 -0.56 13.50 -9.52
N GLY A 86 0.21 12.42 -9.60
CA GLY A 86 -0.15 11.21 -10.31
C GLY A 86 -0.18 11.32 -11.85
N PRO A 87 -0.68 10.27 -12.51
CA PRO A 87 -0.57 10.09 -13.97
C PRO A 87 -1.34 11.12 -14.80
N THR A 88 -2.34 11.79 -14.21
CA THR A 88 -3.18 12.78 -14.90
C THR A 88 -2.72 14.21 -14.67
N SER A 89 -1.70 14.43 -13.85
CA SER A 89 -1.16 15.75 -13.57
C SER A 89 -0.20 16.22 -14.67
N ASN A 90 -0.21 17.52 -14.95
CA ASN A 90 0.77 18.18 -15.83
C ASN A 90 2.11 18.46 -15.13
N ALA A 91 2.30 17.98 -13.88
CA ALA A 91 3.55 18.12 -13.16
C ALA A 91 4.68 17.32 -13.84
N MET A 92 5.88 17.90 -13.83
CA MET A 92 7.09 17.23 -14.31
C MET A 92 7.31 15.92 -13.56
N THR A 93 7.71 14.87 -14.28
CA THR A 93 8.18 13.62 -13.66
C THR A 93 9.42 13.88 -12.83
N THR A 94 9.33 13.67 -11.53
CA THR A 94 10.41 13.88 -10.55
C THR A 94 11.00 12.57 -10.03
N PHE A 95 10.48 11.42 -10.47
CA PHE A 95 10.92 10.11 -10.00
C PHE A 95 10.84 9.05 -11.10
N ARG A 96 11.83 8.15 -11.14
CA ARG A 96 11.87 6.97 -12.03
C ARG A 96 12.46 5.78 -11.27
N LEU A 97 11.94 4.59 -11.50
CA LEU A 97 12.44 3.35 -10.90
C LEU A 97 12.34 2.20 -11.90
N HIS A 98 13.42 1.43 -11.97
CA HIS A 98 13.44 0.09 -12.53
C HIS A 98 13.79 -0.89 -11.42
N MET A 99 12.90 -1.83 -11.15
CA MET A 99 13.09 -2.83 -10.10
C MET A 99 12.88 -4.22 -10.66
N VAL A 100 13.84 -5.11 -10.43
CA VAL A 100 13.77 -6.51 -10.83
C VAL A 100 13.60 -7.36 -9.59
N VAL A 101 12.44 -8.01 -9.45
CA VAL A 101 12.11 -8.91 -8.33
C VAL A 101 11.99 -10.37 -8.77
N GLY A 102 12.06 -11.28 -7.80
CA GLY A 102 11.71 -12.69 -8.00
C GLY A 102 10.25 -12.89 -8.39
N ALA A 103 9.91 -14.07 -8.91
CA ALA A 103 8.54 -14.45 -9.25
C ALA A 103 7.57 -14.43 -8.04
N ASP A 104 8.12 -14.46 -6.83
CA ASP A 104 7.42 -14.39 -5.54
C ASP A 104 7.15 -12.96 -5.05
N TRP A 105 7.61 -11.94 -5.78
CA TRP A 105 7.55 -10.53 -5.40
C TRP A 105 8.27 -10.18 -4.09
N GLN A 106 9.09 -11.06 -3.49
CA GLN A 106 9.62 -10.85 -2.12
C GLN A 106 10.88 -9.99 -2.06
N ALA A 107 11.77 -10.15 -3.03
CA ALA A 107 13.06 -9.46 -3.02
C ALA A 107 13.60 -9.29 -4.44
N GLY A 108 14.51 -8.33 -4.57
CA GLY A 108 15.07 -7.94 -5.85
C GLY A 108 16.18 -6.90 -5.74
N ILE A 109 16.45 -6.29 -6.88
CA ILE A 109 17.39 -5.19 -7.04
C ILE A 109 16.63 -4.06 -7.73
N ALA A 110 16.87 -2.83 -7.30
CA ALA A 110 16.27 -1.66 -7.90
C ALA A 110 17.33 -0.59 -8.21
N SER A 111 17.09 0.12 -9.30
CA SER A 111 17.73 1.38 -9.62
C SER A 111 16.66 2.44 -9.71
N TYR A 112 16.87 3.59 -9.08
CA TYR A 112 15.94 4.71 -9.14
C TYR A 112 16.67 6.04 -9.28
N SER A 113 15.98 7.00 -9.88
CA SER A 113 16.42 8.37 -9.96
C SER A 113 15.34 9.30 -9.43
N TYR A 114 15.75 10.36 -8.76
CA TYR A 114 14.84 11.38 -8.26
C TYR A 114 15.38 12.78 -8.48
N TRP A 115 14.48 13.73 -8.70
CA TRP A 115 14.82 15.14 -8.86
C TRP A 115 14.79 15.83 -7.51
N SER A 116 15.92 16.39 -7.08
CA SER A 116 16.03 17.18 -5.86
C SER A 116 17.00 18.33 -6.07
N ASN A 117 16.72 19.50 -5.49
CA ASN A 117 17.60 20.67 -5.53
C ASN A 117 18.08 21.07 -6.95
N GLY A 118 17.23 20.88 -7.95
CA GLY A 118 17.56 21.23 -9.34
C GLY A 118 18.48 20.25 -10.06
N GLN A 119 18.70 19.05 -9.51
CA GLN A 119 19.52 18.01 -10.12
C GLN A 119 18.86 16.62 -10.00
N TRP A 120 19.19 15.74 -10.95
CA TRP A 120 18.86 14.31 -10.84
C TRP A 120 19.89 13.62 -9.96
N HIS A 121 19.41 12.89 -8.98
CA HIS A 121 20.19 11.96 -8.18
C HIS A 121 19.84 10.55 -8.62
N GLU A 122 20.86 9.72 -8.84
CA GLU A 122 20.70 8.34 -9.29
C GLU A 122 21.27 7.38 -8.23
N VAL A 123 20.50 6.34 -7.95
CA VAL A 123 20.86 5.27 -7.02
C VAL A 123 20.74 3.98 -7.80
N GLU A 124 21.87 3.33 -8.03
CA GLU A 124 21.95 2.15 -8.88
C GLU A 124 22.09 0.87 -8.07
N SER A 125 21.39 -0.17 -8.54
CA SER A 125 21.61 -1.57 -8.14
C SER A 125 21.59 -1.81 -6.62
N VAL A 126 20.63 -1.19 -5.92
CA VAL A 126 20.46 -1.38 -4.49
C VAL A 126 19.47 -2.50 -4.17
N PRO A 127 19.65 -3.23 -3.05
CA PRO A 127 18.70 -4.25 -2.63
C PRO A 127 17.28 -3.69 -2.43
N ALA A 128 16.29 -4.40 -2.96
CA ALA A 128 14.88 -4.19 -2.71
C ALA A 128 14.33 -5.40 -1.94
N ARG A 129 13.69 -5.17 -0.80
CA ARG A 129 13.07 -6.21 0.02
C ARG A 129 11.65 -5.80 0.38
N VAL A 130 10.73 -6.75 0.40
CA VAL A 130 9.38 -6.46 0.87
C VAL A 130 9.47 -5.97 2.32
N ASP A 131 8.79 -4.87 2.57
CA ASP A 131 8.58 -4.32 3.89
C ASP A 131 7.49 -5.13 4.60
N HIS A 132 7.90 -6.11 5.40
CA HIS A 132 6.96 -6.89 6.22
C HIS A 132 6.46 -6.07 7.42
N GLU A 133 7.08 -4.92 7.73
CA GLU A 133 6.64 -3.98 8.77
C GLU A 133 5.47 -3.10 8.33
N PHE A 134 4.77 -3.42 7.23
CA PHE A 134 3.36 -3.06 7.09
C PHE A 134 2.50 -3.91 8.07
N VAL A 135 2.83 -3.72 9.34
CA VAL A 135 2.02 -3.88 10.53
C VAL A 135 1.82 -2.43 10.97
N PRO A 136 0.59 -1.91 11.09
CA PRO A 136 0.37 -0.83 12.03
C PRO A 136 0.85 -1.35 13.38
N LEU A 137 2.09 -1.01 13.77
CA LEU A 137 2.71 -1.45 15.03
C LEU A 137 2.13 -0.73 16.24
N GLU A 138 1.05 0.00 16.05
CA GLU A 138 0.28 0.58 17.13
C GLU A 138 -1.19 0.26 16.85
N PRO A 139 -1.98 -0.12 17.87
CA PRO A 139 -3.38 0.27 17.85
C PRO A 139 -3.34 1.77 17.51
N GLY A 140 -3.75 2.12 16.29
CA GLY A 140 -3.91 3.52 15.93
C GLY A 140 -4.72 4.20 17.03
N PRO A 141 -4.52 5.50 17.29
CA PRO A 141 -5.14 6.19 18.41
C PRO A 141 -6.59 5.73 18.52
N VAL A 142 -6.96 5.20 19.70
CA VAL A 142 -8.35 4.97 20.05
C VAL A 142 -9.01 6.30 19.74
N ILE A 143 -9.71 6.38 18.61
CA ILE A 143 -10.49 7.56 18.29
C ILE A 143 -11.49 7.57 19.45
N PRO A 144 -11.42 8.52 20.39
CA PRO A 144 -12.51 8.66 21.34
C PRO A 144 -13.77 8.81 20.47
N GLU A 145 -14.89 8.22 20.90
CA GLU A 145 -16.16 8.14 20.16
C GLU A 145 -16.81 9.50 19.83
N THR A 146 -16.07 10.40 19.20
CA THR A 146 -16.51 11.65 18.62
C THR A 146 -16.12 11.65 17.15
N LEU A 147 -16.66 10.65 16.44
CA LEU A 147 -16.60 10.58 14.98
C LEU A 147 -17.38 11.76 14.41
N ASN A 148 -16.65 12.79 13.95
CA ASN A 148 -17.15 13.66 12.90
C ASN A 148 -17.34 12.80 11.63
N ALA A 149 -18.51 12.92 11.02
CA ALA A 149 -19.03 12.13 9.90
C ALA A 149 -18.23 12.19 8.58
N LEU A 150 -17.00 12.71 8.59
CA LEU A 150 -16.13 12.85 7.41
C LEU A 150 -15.07 11.73 7.27
N THR A 151 -14.97 10.82 8.24
CA THR A 151 -14.01 9.70 8.20
C THR A 151 -14.73 8.35 8.13
N ILE A 152 -15.65 8.17 7.19
CA ILE A 152 -16.08 6.81 6.78
C ILE A 152 -14.99 6.24 5.87
N GLY A 153 -13.80 6.05 6.45
CA GLY A 153 -12.67 5.38 5.83
C GLY A 153 -12.94 3.89 5.79
N ARG A 154 -13.13 3.37 4.59
CA ARG A 154 -13.40 1.95 4.30
C ARG A 154 -12.25 1.09 4.84
N THR A 155 -12.45 0.41 5.98
CA THR A 155 -11.49 -0.58 6.47
C THR A 155 -11.38 -1.73 5.46
N LEU A 156 -10.20 -1.91 4.86
CA LEU A 156 -9.96 -2.95 3.85
C LEU A 156 -9.50 -4.25 4.54
N TYR A 157 -10.38 -5.25 4.63
CA TYR A 157 -10.07 -6.54 5.29
C TYR A 157 -9.30 -7.54 4.40
N GLY A 158 -9.15 -7.27 3.10
CA GLY A 158 -8.52 -8.17 2.15
C GLY A 158 -7.13 -8.67 2.57
N PRO A 159 -6.18 -7.76 2.90
CA PRO A 159 -4.83 -8.16 3.31
C PRO A 159 -4.80 -8.98 4.61
N ALA A 160 -5.65 -8.64 5.58
CA ALA A 160 -5.74 -9.36 6.85
C ALA A 160 -6.24 -10.80 6.66
N ILE A 161 -7.27 -10.99 5.81
CA ILE A 161 -7.81 -12.32 5.48
C ILE A 161 -6.78 -13.15 4.71
N GLN A 162 -6.07 -12.57 3.75
CA GLN A 162 -5.07 -13.28 2.96
C GLN A 162 -3.89 -13.75 3.82
N ARG A 163 -3.42 -12.92 4.75
CA ARG A 163 -2.36 -13.30 5.70
C ARG A 163 -2.82 -14.37 6.68
N ALA A 164 -4.03 -14.26 7.25
CA ALA A 164 -4.55 -15.26 8.18
C ALA A 164 -4.73 -16.65 7.53
N ARG A 165 -5.07 -16.69 6.22
CA ARG A 165 -5.05 -17.94 5.45
C ARG A 165 -3.64 -18.46 5.18
N ALA A 166 -2.71 -17.58 4.84
CA ALA A 166 -1.33 -17.96 4.52
C ALA A 166 -0.54 -18.43 5.75
N SER A 167 -0.83 -17.89 6.94
CA SER A 167 -0.14 -18.28 8.18
C SER A 167 -0.59 -19.64 8.73
N GLY A 168 -1.77 -20.14 8.34
CA GLY A 168 -2.32 -21.39 8.85
C GLY A 168 -2.69 -21.36 10.34
N ASP A 169 -2.59 -20.21 11.00
CA ASP A 169 -2.83 -20.06 12.43
C ASP A 169 -4.32 -19.91 12.71
N LEU A 170 -4.91 -21.00 13.23
CA LEU A 170 -6.32 -21.08 13.59
C LEU A 170 -6.73 -20.09 14.68
N ALA A 171 -5.84 -19.76 15.61
CA ALA A 171 -6.14 -18.80 16.67
C ALA A 171 -6.29 -17.39 16.09
N HIS A 172 -5.38 -16.99 15.21
CA HIS A 172 -5.45 -15.72 14.50
C HIS A 172 -6.70 -15.60 13.61
N MET A 173 -7.08 -16.67 12.90
CA MET A 173 -8.31 -16.67 12.09
C MET A 173 -9.57 -16.46 12.93
N LYS A 174 -9.65 -17.09 14.12
CA LYS A 174 -10.80 -16.94 15.03
C LYS A 174 -10.90 -15.53 15.61
N THR A 175 -9.78 -14.95 16.02
CA THR A 175 -9.74 -13.58 16.55
C THR A 175 -10.19 -12.57 15.49
N LEU A 176 -9.71 -12.72 14.25
CA LEU A 176 -10.13 -11.85 13.14
C LEU A 176 -11.64 -12.01 12.85
N ALA A 177 -12.15 -13.24 12.84
CA ALA A 177 -13.58 -13.49 12.62
C ALA A 177 -14.46 -12.88 13.72
N ALA A 178 -14.06 -13.00 14.99
CA ALA A 178 -14.77 -12.40 16.11
C ALA A 178 -14.81 -10.86 16.02
N TYR A 179 -13.69 -10.24 15.64
CA TYR A 179 -13.60 -8.80 15.45
C TYR A 179 -14.51 -8.31 14.31
N VAL A 180 -14.52 -9.00 13.17
CA VAL A 180 -15.42 -8.69 12.04
C VAL A 180 -16.88 -8.84 12.45
N GLN A 181 -17.22 -9.88 13.21
CA GLN A 181 -18.58 -10.08 13.70
C GLN A 181 -19.01 -8.94 14.62
N GLN A 182 -18.16 -8.56 15.56
CA GLN A 182 -18.43 -7.44 16.47
C GLN A 182 -18.70 -6.13 15.72
N GLN A 183 -17.97 -5.85 14.63
CA GLN A 183 -18.23 -4.68 13.80
C GLN A 183 -19.54 -4.79 13.02
N LEU A 184 -19.89 -5.97 12.49
CA LEU A 184 -21.17 -6.20 11.83
C LEU A 184 -22.35 -5.99 12.78
N ASP A 185 -22.20 -6.43 14.03
CA ASP A 185 -23.21 -6.26 15.07
C ASP A 185 -23.36 -4.77 15.43
N SER A 186 -22.25 -4.03 15.60
CA SER A 186 -22.30 -2.58 15.82
C SER A 186 -22.94 -1.79 14.67
N HIS A 187 -22.85 -2.29 13.44
CA HIS A 187 -23.51 -1.67 12.29
C HIS A 187 -25.05 -1.74 12.42
N GLN A 188 -25.59 -2.85 12.92
CA GLN A 188 -27.04 -2.95 13.17
C GLN A 188 -27.50 -2.00 14.28
N GLU A 189 -26.69 -1.84 15.33
CA GLU A 189 -26.94 -0.88 16.40
C GLU A 189 -26.94 0.57 15.86
N ILE A 190 -25.98 0.92 15.01
CA ILE A 190 -25.93 2.25 14.37
C ILE A 190 -27.16 2.50 13.49
N VAL A 191 -27.59 1.50 12.70
CA VAL A 191 -28.79 1.62 11.85
C VAL A 191 -30.06 1.83 12.69
N SER A 192 -30.20 1.10 13.79
CA SER A 192 -31.35 1.25 14.69
C SER A 192 -31.32 2.57 15.46
N ALA A 193 -30.16 3.01 15.93
CA ALA A 193 -29.97 4.33 16.56
C ALA A 193 -30.29 5.48 15.58
N HIS A 194 -29.89 5.35 14.31
CA HIS A 194 -30.22 6.32 13.27
C HIS A 194 -31.72 6.40 12.98
N ALA A 195 -32.41 5.25 12.94
CA ALA A 195 -33.86 5.20 12.80
C ALA A 195 -34.59 5.85 13.99
N ALA A 196 -34.11 5.59 15.21
CA ALA A 196 -34.65 6.18 16.44
C ALA A 196 -34.45 7.71 16.47
N LEU A 197 -33.26 8.18 16.07
CA LEU A 197 -32.96 9.61 15.96
C LEU A 197 -33.89 10.30 14.96
N HIS A 198 -34.12 9.70 13.78
CA HIS A 198 -35.06 10.23 12.78
C HIS A 198 -36.52 10.27 13.25
N ALA A 199 -36.92 9.36 14.13
CA ALA A 199 -38.25 9.36 14.73
C ALA A 199 -38.40 10.52 15.74
N GLU A 200 -37.36 10.79 16.53
CA GLU A 200 -37.37 11.90 17.49
C GLU A 200 -37.32 13.27 16.78
N ILE A 201 -36.53 13.41 15.71
CA ILE A 201 -36.50 14.63 14.88
C ILE A 201 -37.92 14.96 14.36
N ARG A 202 -38.62 13.99 13.76
CA ARG A 202 -39.99 14.19 13.26
C ARG A 202 -40.98 14.61 14.34
N LYS A 203 -40.83 14.07 15.55
CA LYS A 203 -41.67 14.40 16.70
C LYS A 203 -41.44 15.82 17.21
N LEU A 204 -40.20 16.32 17.13
CA LEU A 204 -39.87 17.70 17.50
C LEU A 204 -40.32 18.70 16.43
N GLU A 205 -40.19 18.35 15.14
CA GLU A 205 -40.65 19.17 14.02
C GLU A 205 -42.18 19.31 13.98
N GLY A 206 -42.94 18.25 14.31
CA GLY A 206 -44.40 18.32 14.38
C GLY A 206 -44.99 19.03 15.61
N ARG A 207 -44.12 19.55 16.50
CA ARG A 207 -44.51 20.34 17.69
C ARG A 207 -44.28 21.84 17.52
N GLN A 208 -43.72 22.27 16.40
CA GLN A 208 -43.66 23.67 15.96
C GLN A 208 -44.82 23.96 15.00
#